data_AF-A0A4Y8KXC4-F1
#
_entry.id   AF-A0A4Y8KXC4-F1
#
_cell.length_a   1.000
_cell.length_b   1.000
_cell.length_c   1.000
_cell.angle_alpha   90.00
_cell.angle_beta   90.00
_cell.angle_gamma   90.00
#
_symmetry.space_group_name_H-M   'P 1'
#
loop_
_entity.id
_entity.type
_entity.pdbx_description
1 polymer ?
#
loop_
_entity_poly.entity_id
_entity_poly.type
_entity_poly.pdbx_seq_one_letter_code
_entity_poly.pdbx_strand_id
1 'polypeptide(L)'
;MDIVDAGGVLPLDIHIFTILVSISPFILSVLFLNFSSKVLSWSALVWSILFLLLNIAHMIEAIAVEKPFNLSQVVLLSFIVVTNILLTLTLWKHAKTAKEQAV
;
A
#
# COMPACT_ATOMS: atom_id res chain seq x y z
N MET A 1 -8.24 -6.87 32.02
CA MET A 1 -7.48 -7.40 30.87
C MET A 1 -6.14 -6.70 30.94
N ASP A 2 -5.19 -7.36 31.59
CA ASP A 2 -3.87 -6.80 31.87
C ASP A 2 -3.10 -6.61 30.57
N ILE A 3 -2.81 -5.35 30.24
CA ILE A 3 -1.84 -4.96 29.22
C ILE A 3 -0.45 -5.04 29.86
N VAL A 4 -0.03 -6.27 30.18
CA VAL A 4 1.32 -6.60 30.62
C VAL A 4 1.95 -7.41 29.50
N ASP A 5 2.40 -6.72 28.45
CA ASP A 5 3.69 -6.96 27.82
C ASP A 5 4.02 -5.82 26.83
N ALA A 6 4.45 -4.67 27.35
CA ALA A 6 5.03 -3.58 26.54
C ALA A 6 6.51 -3.88 26.22
N GLY A 7 6.83 -5.12 25.84
CA GLY A 7 8.18 -5.60 25.51
C GLY A 7 8.64 -5.26 24.09
N GLY A 8 7.96 -4.35 23.38
CA GLY A 8 8.27 -4.03 21.97
C GLY A 8 7.98 -5.17 20.98
N VAL A 9 7.33 -6.25 21.43
CA VAL A 9 6.95 -7.38 20.58
C VAL A 9 5.55 -7.11 20.02
N LEU A 10 5.46 -6.94 18.70
CA LEU A 10 4.19 -6.75 18.01
C LEU A 10 3.31 -8.00 18.20
N PRO A 11 2.03 -7.87 18.59
CA PRO A 11 1.10 -8.99 18.62
C PRO A 11 1.06 -9.76 17.29
N LEU A 12 1.00 -11.09 17.35
CA LEU A 12 1.14 -11.98 16.19
C LEU A 12 0.11 -11.69 15.09
N ASP A 13 -1.12 -11.41 15.48
CA ASP A 13 -2.23 -11.01 14.62
C ASP A 13 -1.94 -9.71 13.84
N ILE A 14 -1.40 -8.70 14.52
CA ILE A 14 -0.98 -7.44 13.90
C ILE A 14 0.20 -7.67 12.95
N HIS A 15 1.11 -8.59 13.30
CA HIS A 15 2.26 -8.93 12.46
C HIS A 15 1.82 -9.60 11.15
N ILE A 16 0.93 -10.59 11.23
CA ILE A 16 0.37 -11.28 10.05
C ILE A 16 -0.38 -10.29 9.16
N PHE A 17 -1.22 -9.42 9.75
CA PHE A 17 -1.95 -8.40 9.00
C PHE A 17 -1.01 -7.46 8.27
N THR A 18 0.04 -6.97 8.95
CA THR A 18 1.06 -6.11 8.34
C THR A 18 1.71 -6.77 7.13
N ILE A 19 2.13 -8.03 7.26
CA ILE A 19 2.73 -8.78 6.15
C ILE A 19 1.77 -8.87 4.96
N LEU A 20 0.50 -9.23 5.20
CA LEU A 20 -0.51 -9.36 4.14
C LEU A 20 -0.73 -8.03 3.42
N VAL A 21 -0.83 -6.93 4.17
CA VAL A 21 -0.96 -5.58 3.61
C VAL A 21 0.28 -5.21 2.79
N SER A 22 1.49 -5.50 3.27
CA SER A 22 2.74 -5.18 2.58
C SER A 22 2.94 -5.92 1.26
N ILE A 23 2.55 -7.20 1.16
CA ILE A 23 2.71 -8.00 -0.08
C ILE A 23 1.57 -7.79 -1.09
N SER A 24 0.41 -7.33 -0.62
CA SER A 24 -0.79 -7.17 -1.44
C SER A 24 -0.62 -6.30 -2.71
N PRO A 25 0.19 -5.21 -2.74
CA PRO A 25 0.37 -4.42 -3.96
C PRO A 25 1.11 -5.21 -5.04
N PHE A 26 2.05 -6.07 -4.65
CA PHE A 26 2.76 -6.95 -5.57
C PHE A 26 1.81 -7.98 -6.18
N ILE A 27 1.00 -8.64 -5.35
CA ILE A 27 -0.01 -9.62 -5.81
C ILE A 27 -0.98 -8.95 -6.79
N LEU A 28 -1.51 -7.78 -6.44
CA LEU A 28 -2.44 -7.05 -7.30
C LEU A 28 -1.81 -6.58 -8.60
N SER A 29 -0.54 -6.16 -8.57
CA SER A 29 0.20 -5.79 -9.78
C SER A 29 0.38 -6.98 -10.72
N VAL A 30 0.75 -8.16 -10.18
CA VAL A 30 0.87 -9.39 -10.97
C VAL A 30 -0.48 -9.82 -11.54
N LEU A 31 -1.54 -9.80 -10.72
CA LEU A 31 -2.88 -10.13 -11.20
C LEU A 31 -3.34 -9.17 -12.30
N PHE A 32 -3.12 -7.87 -12.11
CA PHE A 32 -3.49 -6.84 -13.09
C PHE A 32 -2.80 -7.06 -14.44
N LEU A 33 -1.49 -7.38 -14.44
CA LEU A 33 -0.74 -7.66 -15.66
C LEU A 33 -1.25 -8.90 -16.42
N ASN A 34 -1.79 -9.90 -15.72
CA ASN A 34 -2.16 -11.18 -16.33
C ASN A 34 -3.64 -11.32 -16.67
N PHE A 35 -4.54 -10.67 -15.92
CA PHE A 35 -5.98 -10.96 -16.01
C PHE A 35 -6.86 -9.80 -16.46
N SER A 36 -6.32 -8.57 -16.57
CA SER A 36 -6.91 -7.35 -17.17
C SER A 36 -8.45 -7.26 -17.17
N SER A 37 -9.08 -7.64 -16.06
CA SER A 37 -10.53 -7.68 -15.89
C SER A 37 -11.00 -6.36 -15.30
N LYS A 38 -12.14 -5.83 -15.77
CA LYS A 38 -12.71 -4.56 -15.28
C LYS A 38 -12.88 -4.53 -13.76
N VAL A 39 -13.30 -5.65 -13.16
CA VAL A 39 -13.47 -5.79 -11.70
C VAL A 39 -12.12 -5.75 -10.99
N LEU A 40 -11.12 -6.42 -11.56
CA LEU A 40 -9.75 -6.45 -11.02
C LEU A 40 -9.09 -5.08 -11.11
N SER A 41 -9.23 -4.38 -12.24
CA SER A 41 -8.69 -3.03 -12.44
C SER A 41 -9.27 -2.03 -11.44
N TRP A 42 -10.58 -2.10 -11.19
CA TRP A 42 -11.23 -1.22 -10.22
C TRP A 42 -10.85 -1.56 -8.79
N SER A 43 -10.81 -2.85 -8.43
CA SER A 43 -10.38 -3.31 -7.10
C SER A 43 -8.93 -2.94 -6.82
N ALA A 44 -8.04 -3.13 -7.81
CA ALA A 44 -6.64 -2.73 -7.72
C ALA A 44 -6.49 -1.21 -7.56
N LEU A 45 -7.32 -0.42 -8.25
CA LEU A 45 -7.30 1.04 -8.12
C LEU A 45 -7.70 1.49 -6.70
N VAL A 46 -8.81 0.99 -6.18
CA VAL A 46 -9.27 1.30 -4.81
C VAL A 46 -8.20 0.90 -3.80
N TRP A 47 -7.63 -0.30 -3.96
CA TRP A 47 -6.58 -0.78 -3.06
C TRP A 47 -5.30 0.04 -3.14
N SER A 48 -4.86 0.43 -4.35
CA SER A 48 -3.66 1.26 -4.54
C SER A 48 -3.81 2.62 -3.86
N ILE A 49 -5.01 3.23 -3.90
CA ILE A 49 -5.31 4.48 -3.19
C ILE A 49 -5.24 4.27 -1.66
N LEU A 50 -5.86 3.22 -1.12
CA LEU A 50 -5.80 2.93 0.32
C LEU A 50 -4.36 2.69 0.78
N PHE A 51 -3.60 1.90 0.01
CA PHE A 51 -2.19 1.64 0.28
C PHE A 51 -1.36 2.94 0.22
N LEU A 52 -1.70 3.87 -0.66
CA LEU A 52 -1.01 5.16 -0.77
C LEU A 52 -1.23 6.00 0.49
N LEU A 53 -2.48 6.08 0.96
CA LEU A 53 -2.82 6.79 2.19
C LEU A 53 -2.11 6.19 3.41
N LEU A 54 -2.06 4.86 3.52
CA LEU A 54 -1.36 4.16 4.61
C LEU A 54 0.14 4.45 4.58
N ASN A 55 0.79 4.38 3.41
CA ASN A 55 2.22 4.66 3.30
C ASN A 55 2.54 6.14 3.57
N ILE A 56 1.68 7.08 3.18
CA ILE A 56 1.84 8.49 3.52
C ILE A 56 1.73 8.68 5.05
N ALA A 57 0.73 8.07 5.70
CA ALA A 57 0.58 8.14 7.14
C ALA A 57 1.82 7.57 7.87
N HIS A 58 2.30 6.41 7.43
CA HIS A 58 3.50 5.80 7.98
C HIS A 58 4.76 6.64 7.69
N MET A 59 4.82 7.35 6.56
CA MET A 59 5.93 8.26 6.25
C MET A 59 5.95 9.45 7.23
N ILE A 60 4.78 10.01 7.54
CA ILE A 60 4.65 11.09 8.52
C ILE A 60 5.11 10.60 9.90
N GLU A 61 4.69 9.39 10.30
CA GLU A 61 5.10 8.78 11.57
C GLU A 61 6.62 8.56 11.64
N ALA A 62 7.21 7.96 10.60
CA ALA A 62 8.65 7.69 10.51
C ALA A 62 9.51 8.97 10.54
N ILE A 63 9.00 10.09 10.03
CA ILE A 63 9.73 11.37 10.00
C ILE A 63 9.49 12.18 11.28
N ALA A 64 8.25 12.28 11.76
CA ALA A 64 7.85 13.23 12.79
C ALA A 64 7.83 12.64 14.21
N VAL A 65 7.64 11.33 14.34
CA VAL A 65 7.38 10.66 15.61
C VAL A 65 8.52 9.71 15.99
N GLU A 66 8.99 8.90 15.05
CA GLU A 66 10.02 7.89 15.32
C GLU A 66 11.38 8.53 15.67
N LYS A 67 11.95 8.10 16.80
CA LYS A 67 13.31 8.44 17.23
C LYS A 67 14.04 7.18 17.71
N PRO A 68 15.30 6.95 17.29
CA PRO A 68 16.11 7.80 16.41
C PRO A 68 15.66 7.75 14.95
N PHE A 69 15.91 8.84 14.23
CA PHE A 69 15.58 8.94 12.81
C PHE A 69 16.32 7.87 11.98
N ASN A 70 15.57 7.08 11.22
CA ASN A 70 16.11 6.03 10.36
C ASN A 70 16.05 6.44 8.88
N LEU A 71 17.16 6.92 8.34
CA LEU A 71 17.24 7.37 6.94
C LEU A 71 16.90 6.25 5.95
N SER A 72 17.34 5.02 6.20
CA SER A 72 17.08 3.89 5.32
C SER A 72 15.58 3.59 5.22
N GLN A 73 14.86 3.64 6.34
CA GLN A 73 13.42 3.45 6.37
C GLN A 73 12.69 4.55 5.60
N VAL A 74 13.06 5.82 5.83
CA VAL A 74 12.42 6.96 5.15
C VAL A 74 12.67 6.95 3.64
N VAL A 75 13.89 6.62 3.19
CA VAL A 75 14.21 6.49 1.76
C VAL A 75 13.41 5.35 1.13
N LEU A 76 13.32 4.19 1.80
CA LEU A 76 12.54 3.06 1.32
C LEU A 76 11.05 3.40 1.24
N LEU A 77 10.50 4.06 2.26
CA LEU A 77 9.10 4.50 2.25
C LEU A 77 8.81 5.50 1.14
N SER A 78 9.73 6.44 0.90
CA SER A 78 9.61 7.41 -0.18
C SER A 78 9.53 6.72 -1.54
N PHE A 79 10.36 5.69 -1.76
CA PHE A 79 10.31 4.88 -2.97
C PHE A 79 8.95 4.17 -3.12
N ILE A 80 8.45 3.55 -2.04
CA ILE A 80 7.13 2.88 -2.04
C ILE A 80 6.01 3.86 -2.38
N VAL A 81 6.00 5.05 -1.78
CA VAL A 81 5.00 6.10 -2.05
C VAL A 81 5.03 6.49 -3.53
N VAL A 82 6.22 6.77 -4.09
CA VAL A 82 6.35 7.14 -5.52
C VAL A 82 5.88 6.02 -6.44
N THR A 83 6.31 4.77 -6.21
CA THR A 83 5.87 3.63 -7.02
C THR A 83 4.35 3.45 -6.95
N ASN A 84 3.76 3.61 -5.78
CA ASN A 84 2.32 3.44 -5.62
C ASN A 84 1.50 4.58 -6.25
N ILE A 85 2.03 5.81 -6.27
CA ILE A 85 1.45 6.92 -7.07
C ILE A 85 1.44 6.54 -8.55
N LEU A 86 2.56 6.06 -9.10
CA LEU A 86 2.64 5.65 -10.51
C LEU A 86 1.66 4.52 -10.83
N LEU A 87 1.54 3.54 -9.93
CA LEU A 87 0.57 2.45 -10.05
C LEU A 87 -0.87 2.99 -10.06
N THR A 88 -1.22 3.85 -9.10
CA THR A 88 -2.54 4.47 -9.02
C THR A 88 -2.90 5.22 -10.31
N LEU A 89 -1.98 6.03 -10.84
CA LEU A 89 -2.18 6.78 -12.08
C LEU A 89 -2.36 5.84 -13.29
N THR A 90 -1.59 4.77 -13.36
CA THR A 90 -1.67 3.76 -14.42
C THR A 90 -3.03 3.05 -14.40
N LEU A 91 -3.46 2.62 -13.22
CA LEU A 91 -4.76 1.98 -13.01
C LEU A 91 -5.92 2.93 -13.32
N TRP A 92 -5.81 4.20 -12.91
CA TRP A 92 -6.84 5.20 -13.18
C TRP A 92 -6.99 5.48 -14.67
N LYS A 93 -5.86 5.65 -15.39
CA LYS A 93 -5.87 5.82 -16.84
C LYS A 93 -6.54 4.62 -17.53
N HIS A 94 -6.17 3.40 -17.13
CA HIS A 94 -6.75 2.18 -17.68
C HIS A 94 -8.27 2.08 -17.40
N ALA A 95 -8.69 2.38 -16.17
CA ALA A 95 -10.10 2.38 -15.80
C ALA A 95 -10.93 3.42 -16.58
N LYS A 96 -10.34 4.59 -16.88
CA LYS A 96 -10.97 5.63 -17.70
C LYS A 96 -11.17 5.17 -19.14
N THR A 97 -10.13 4.61 -19.78
CA THR A 97 -10.23 4.09 -21.16
C THR A 97 -11.24 2.95 -21.29
N ALA A 98 -11.27 2.03 -20.32
CA ALA A 98 -12.27 0.95 -20.29
C ALA A 98 -13.71 1.46 -20.09
N LYS A 99 -13.90 2.66 -19.53
CA LYS A 99 -15.20 3.31 -19.42
C LYS A 99 -15.60 3.98 -20.74
N GLU A 100 -14.67 4.64 -21.43
CA GLU A 100 -14.90 5.32 -22.71
C GLU A 100 -15.25 4.35 -23.84
N GLN A 101 -14.71 3.12 -23.83
CA GLN A 101 -15.04 2.09 -24.83
C GLN A 101 -16.38 1.37 -24.59
N ALA A 102 -17.01 1.58 -23.44
CA ALA A 102 -18.26 0.92 -23.06
C ALA A 102 -19.51 1.83 -23.24
N VAL A 103 -19.31 3.05 -23.75
CA VAL A 103 -20.34 4.05 -24.08
C VAL A 103 -20.37 4.21 -25.60
#